data_AF-A0A850QQG3-F1
#
_entry.id   AF-A0A850QQG3-F1
#
_cell.length_a   1.000
_cell.length_b   1.000
_cell.length_c   1.000
_cell.angle_alpha   90.00
_cell.angle_beta   90.00
_cell.angle_gamma   90.00
#
_symmetry.space_group_name_H-M   'P 1'
#
loop_
_entity.id
_entity.type
_entity.pdbx_description
1 polymer ?
#
loop_
_entity_poly.entity_id
_entity_poly.type
_entity_poly.pdbx_seq_one_letter_code
_entity_poly.pdbx_strand_id
1 'polypeptide(L)'
;MTMIYHYTIGSKLTPIMEDGFIRTSPLKPDNGETPVVWLSSNENFELSARKMAFIPSTQQQRLLTVFEMLKMAGGLVRYVFDKEQINAISWAEAQLSIGMSKNKRGLLLKRSRMVGSKPKE
;
A
#
# COMPACT_ATOMS: atom_id res chain seq x y z
N MET A 1 -3.96 -3.04 -23.03
CA MET A 1 -3.38 -3.69 -21.85
C MET A 1 -3.45 -2.71 -20.69
N THR A 2 -4.14 -3.07 -19.61
CA THR A 2 -4.31 -2.20 -18.44
C THR A 2 -3.34 -2.65 -17.37
N MET A 3 -2.46 -1.75 -16.91
CA MET A 3 -1.47 -2.10 -15.88
C MET A 3 -2.00 -1.82 -14.48
N ILE A 4 -1.65 -2.68 -13.52
CA ILE A 4 -1.87 -2.46 -12.09
C ILE A 4 -0.55 -2.60 -11.33
N TYR A 5 -0.45 -1.88 -10.21
CA TYR A 5 0.80 -1.65 -9.51
C TYR A 5 0.71 -2.07 -8.05
N HIS A 6 1.68 -2.89 -7.59
CA HIS A 6 1.89 -3.12 -6.17
C HIS A 6 3.10 -2.32 -5.68
N TYR A 7 2.89 -1.43 -4.72
CA TYR A 7 3.96 -0.62 -4.15
C TYR A 7 4.66 -1.32 -2.98
N THR A 8 5.98 -1.31 -3.00
CA THR A 8 6.83 -1.79 -1.91
C THR A 8 8.02 -0.84 -1.70
N ILE A 9 8.92 -1.21 -0.80
CA ILE A 9 10.17 -0.48 -0.51
C ILE A 9 11.37 -1.30 -0.96
N GLY A 10 12.48 -0.64 -1.27
CA GLY A 10 13.69 -1.32 -1.77
C GLY A 10 14.19 -2.44 -0.85
N SER A 11 14.12 -2.25 0.48
CA SER A 11 14.50 -3.29 1.45
C SER A 11 13.61 -4.54 1.44
N LYS A 12 12.49 -4.51 0.71
CA LYS A 12 11.59 -5.66 0.49
C LYS A 12 11.66 -6.21 -0.93
N LEU A 13 12.41 -5.58 -1.83
CA LEU A 13 12.55 -6.03 -3.21
C LEU A 13 13.20 -7.40 -3.28
N THR A 14 14.41 -7.55 -2.75
CA THR A 14 15.16 -8.82 -2.79
C THR A 14 14.39 -9.99 -2.14
N PRO A 15 13.84 -9.86 -0.91
CA PRO A 15 13.07 -10.96 -0.32
C PRO A 15 11.85 -11.39 -1.13
N ILE A 16 11.13 -10.45 -1.75
CA ILE A 16 9.95 -10.79 -2.58
C ILE A 16 10.41 -11.53 -3.85
N MET A 17 11.51 -11.11 -4.45
CA MET A 17 12.07 -11.76 -5.64
C MET A 17 12.58 -13.18 -5.33
N GLU A 18 13.22 -13.37 -4.17
CA GLU A 18 13.70 -14.68 -3.72
C GLU A 18 12.55 -15.62 -3.35
N ASP A 19 11.51 -15.12 -2.66
CA ASP A 19 10.30 -15.89 -2.34
C ASP A 19 9.52 -16.27 -3.61
N GLY A 20 9.54 -15.41 -4.64
CA GLY A 20 8.79 -15.56 -5.88
C GLY A 20 7.32 -15.15 -5.77
N PHE A 21 6.88 -14.56 -4.65
CA PHE A 21 5.50 -14.12 -4.46
C PHE A 21 5.38 -12.93 -3.49
N ILE A 22 4.31 -12.15 -3.67
CA ILE A 22 3.93 -11.06 -2.76
C ILE A 22 2.97 -11.61 -1.71
N ARG A 23 3.33 -11.45 -0.43
CA ARG A 23 2.50 -11.85 0.71
C ARG A 23 1.47 -10.77 1.06
N THR A 24 0.31 -11.20 1.58
CA THR A 24 -0.73 -10.31 2.09
C THR A 24 -0.25 -9.56 3.34
N SER A 25 -0.87 -8.40 3.61
CA SER A 25 -0.60 -7.58 4.78
C SER A 25 -1.90 -7.03 5.38
N PRO A 26 -2.02 -6.94 6.71
CA PRO A 26 -1.06 -7.40 7.73
C PRO A 26 -0.99 -8.94 7.82
N LEU A 27 0.16 -9.48 8.23
CA LEU A 27 0.32 -10.94 8.45
C LEU A 27 -0.59 -11.47 9.56
N LYS A 28 -0.96 -10.61 10.50
CA LYS A 28 -1.89 -10.87 11.60
C LYS A 28 -2.93 -9.76 11.62
N PRO A 29 -4.00 -9.88 10.83
CA PRO A 29 -5.08 -8.89 10.83
C PRO A 29 -5.83 -8.89 12.16
N ASP A 30 -6.53 -7.78 12.44
CA ASP A 30 -7.48 -7.72 13.55
C ASP A 30 -8.57 -8.79 13.35
N ASN A 31 -9.19 -9.27 14.43
CA ASN A 31 -10.22 -10.33 14.35
C ASN A 31 -11.31 -9.97 13.33
N GLY A 32 -11.51 -10.85 12.34
CA GLY A 32 -12.52 -10.70 11.29
C GLY A 32 -12.06 -9.99 10.02
N GLU A 33 -10.86 -9.41 9.99
CA GLU A 33 -10.29 -8.85 8.75
C GLU A 33 -9.57 -9.91 7.92
N THR A 34 -9.85 -9.92 6.62
CA THR A 34 -9.10 -10.73 5.64
C THR A 34 -7.86 -9.96 5.21
N PRO A 35 -6.64 -10.53 5.30
CA PRO A 35 -5.44 -9.84 4.87
C PRO A 35 -5.38 -9.80 3.34
N VAL A 36 -4.99 -8.66 2.77
CA VAL A 36 -5.01 -8.44 1.32
C VAL A 36 -3.69 -7.89 0.81
N VAL A 37 -3.51 -7.94 -0.51
CA VAL A 37 -2.47 -7.20 -1.23
C VAL A 37 -3.12 -6.01 -1.91
N TRP A 38 -2.62 -4.81 -1.63
CA TRP A 38 -3.13 -3.59 -2.26
C TRP A 38 -2.50 -3.40 -3.63
N LEU A 39 -3.36 -3.09 -4.60
CA LEU A 39 -3.02 -2.80 -5.98
C LEU A 39 -3.59 -1.44 -6.36
N SER A 40 -2.85 -0.71 -7.19
CA SER A 40 -3.26 0.57 -7.73
C SER A 40 -3.42 0.49 -9.25
N SER A 41 -4.40 1.19 -9.79
CA SER A 41 -4.52 1.42 -11.24
C SER A 41 -3.91 2.77 -11.67
N ASN A 42 -3.26 3.49 -10.76
CA ASN A 42 -2.65 4.78 -11.05
C ASN A 42 -1.26 4.58 -11.64
N GLU A 43 -1.08 4.99 -12.90
CA GLU A 43 0.22 4.98 -13.59
C GLU A 43 1.26 5.89 -12.92
N ASN A 44 0.79 6.91 -12.20
CA ASN A 44 1.63 7.81 -11.44
C ASN A 44 1.81 7.28 -10.02
N PHE A 45 3.01 7.50 -9.50
CA PHE A 45 3.35 7.08 -8.15
C PHE A 45 2.41 7.73 -7.11
N GLU A 46 1.76 6.92 -6.29
CA GLU A 46 0.87 7.42 -5.25
C GLU A 46 1.62 7.82 -3.98
N LEU A 47 1.44 9.07 -3.54
CA LEU A 47 2.07 9.58 -2.32
C LEU A 47 1.62 8.86 -1.04
N SER A 48 0.48 8.14 -1.09
CA SER A 48 -0.01 7.26 -0.03
C SER A 48 0.84 6.00 0.18
N ALA A 49 1.67 5.62 -0.80
CA ALA A 49 2.58 4.47 -0.68
C ALA A 49 3.84 4.76 0.17
N ARG A 50 4.08 6.03 0.53
CA ARG A 50 5.19 6.44 1.39
C ARG A 50 5.02 5.89 2.81
N LYS A 51 6.14 5.58 3.46
CA LYS A 51 6.12 5.06 4.84
C LYS A 51 6.12 6.19 5.87
N MET A 52 5.50 5.90 7.01
CA MET A 52 5.58 6.74 8.19
C MET A 52 6.89 6.47 8.92
N ALA A 53 7.55 7.53 9.37
CA ALA A 53 8.62 7.47 10.34
C ALA A 53 8.12 8.01 11.69
N PHE A 54 8.62 7.40 12.77
CA PHE A 54 8.48 7.90 14.12
C PHE A 54 9.72 8.71 14.47
N ILE A 55 9.53 9.89 15.05
CA ILE A 55 10.61 10.77 15.53
C ILE A 55 10.67 10.62 17.06
N PRO A 56 11.64 9.86 17.61
CA PRO A 56 11.65 9.56 19.04
C PRO A 56 11.74 10.79 19.93
N SER A 57 12.49 11.82 19.51
CA SER A 57 12.72 13.04 20.29
C SER A 57 11.46 13.88 20.50
N THR A 58 10.51 13.83 19.57
CA THR A 58 9.26 14.62 19.65
C THR A 58 8.03 13.74 19.86
N GLN A 59 8.20 12.41 19.84
CA GLN A 59 7.12 11.41 19.80
C GLN A 59 6.12 11.62 18.66
N GLN A 60 6.52 12.33 17.60
CA GLN A 60 5.65 12.60 16.46
C GLN A 60 5.84 11.56 15.35
N GLN A 61 4.79 11.38 14.57
CA GLN A 61 4.84 10.59 13.34
C GLN A 61 4.72 11.52 12.13
N ARG A 62 5.53 11.27 11.10
CA ARG A 62 5.39 11.96 9.81
C ARG A 62 5.63 11.01 8.64
N LEU A 63 5.15 11.39 7.46
CA LEU A 63 5.53 10.69 6.24
C LEU A 63 6.96 11.03 5.86
N LEU A 64 7.67 10.01 5.39
CA LEU A 64 8.95 10.20 4.73
C LEU A 64 8.74 10.86 3.37
N THR A 65 9.66 11.75 3.02
CA THR A 65 9.80 12.25 1.64
C THR A 65 10.34 11.14 0.73
N VAL A 66 10.25 11.32 -0.59
CA VAL A 66 10.81 10.34 -1.56
C VAL A 66 12.31 10.15 -1.35
N PHE A 67 13.03 11.24 -1.07
CA PHE A 67 14.47 11.19 -0.80
C PHE A 67 14.81 10.42 0.48
N GLU A 68 14.01 10.60 1.54
CA GLU A 68 14.19 9.84 2.77
C GLU A 68 13.81 8.37 2.60
N MET A 69 12.76 8.07 1.82
CA MET A 69 12.44 6.70 1.43
C MET A 69 13.64 6.04 0.72
N LEU A 70 14.31 6.76 -0.18
CA LEU A 70 15.53 6.29 -0.84
C LEU A 70 16.62 5.92 0.17
N LYS A 71 16.95 6.87 1.05
CA LYS A 71 18.03 6.68 2.04
C LYS A 71 17.73 5.62 3.11
N MET A 72 16.49 5.56 3.60
CA MET A 72 16.14 4.78 4.78
C MET A 72 15.54 3.41 4.45
N ALA A 73 14.90 3.28 3.29
CA ALA A 73 14.13 2.10 2.92
C ALA A 73 14.55 1.50 1.57
N GLY A 74 15.63 2.01 0.95
CA GLY A 74 16.07 1.59 -0.39
C GLY A 74 15.20 2.13 -1.52
N GLY A 75 14.38 3.14 -1.25
CA GLY A 75 13.50 3.76 -2.23
C GLY A 75 12.10 3.17 -2.24
N LEU A 76 11.29 3.73 -3.13
CA LEU A 76 9.95 3.26 -3.43
C LEU A 76 10.03 2.46 -4.72
N VAL A 77 9.56 1.22 -4.66
CA VAL A 77 9.57 0.28 -5.78
C VAL A 77 8.13 -0.11 -6.10
N ARG A 78 7.84 -0.43 -7.36
CA ARG A 78 6.56 -1.01 -7.73
C ARG A 78 6.74 -2.22 -8.62
N TYR A 79 5.97 -3.27 -8.36
CA TYR A 79 5.73 -4.33 -9.32
C TYR A 79 4.62 -3.91 -10.27
N VAL A 80 4.78 -4.23 -11.55
CA VAL A 80 3.83 -3.93 -12.60
C VAL A 80 3.24 -5.25 -13.08
N PHE A 81 1.92 -5.35 -13.07
CA PHE A 81 1.20 -6.52 -13.55
C PHE A 81 0.24 -6.12 -14.66
N ASP A 82 0.06 -7.02 -15.61
CA ASP A 82 -1.11 -6.95 -16.48
C ASP A 82 -2.34 -7.28 -15.65
N LYS A 83 -3.34 -6.38 -15.68
CA LYS A 83 -4.60 -6.56 -14.96
C LYS A 83 -5.29 -7.86 -15.36
N GLU A 84 -5.15 -8.28 -16.61
CA GLU A 84 -5.80 -9.50 -17.12
C GLU A 84 -5.20 -10.79 -16.53
N GLN A 85 -3.99 -10.71 -15.97
CA GLN A 85 -3.29 -11.84 -15.34
C GLN A 85 -3.55 -11.94 -13.84
N ILE A 86 -4.20 -10.93 -13.24
CA ILE A 86 -4.41 -10.85 -11.79
C ILE A 86 -5.91 -10.87 -11.49
N ASN A 87 -6.34 -11.84 -10.70
CA ASN A 87 -7.70 -11.88 -10.16
C ASN A 87 -7.85 -10.89 -8.99
N ALA A 88 -7.87 -9.59 -9.30
CA ALA A 88 -8.06 -8.51 -8.33
C ALA A 88 -9.53 -8.09 -8.27
N ILE A 89 -10.06 -7.96 -7.05
CA ILE A 89 -11.36 -7.32 -6.82
C ILE A 89 -11.21 -5.80 -6.76
N SER A 90 -12.28 -5.09 -7.11
CA SER A 90 -12.36 -3.65 -6.97
C SER A 90 -12.36 -3.22 -5.50
N TRP A 91 -12.07 -1.93 -5.25
CA TRP A 91 -12.15 -1.37 -3.91
C TRP A 91 -13.58 -1.49 -3.34
N ALA A 92 -14.61 -1.17 -4.13
CA ALA A 92 -16.00 -1.31 -3.72
C ALA A 92 -16.35 -2.74 -3.27
N GLU A 93 -15.91 -3.77 -4.00
CA GLU A 93 -16.09 -5.18 -3.62
C GLU A 93 -15.30 -5.53 -2.36
N ALA A 94 -14.06 -5.03 -2.24
CA ALA A 94 -13.22 -5.25 -1.06
C ALA A 94 -13.87 -4.67 0.21
N GLN A 95 -14.53 -3.50 0.12
CA GLN A 95 -15.25 -2.91 1.25
C GLN A 95 -16.36 -3.81 1.82
N LEU A 96 -16.91 -4.72 1.03
CA LEU A 96 -17.98 -5.62 1.45
C LEU A 96 -17.44 -6.96 1.95
N SER A 97 -16.28 -7.40 1.46
CA SER A 97 -15.80 -8.77 1.63
C SER A 97 -14.65 -8.95 2.63
N ILE A 98 -13.82 -7.92 2.86
CA ILE A 98 -12.58 -8.09 3.65
C ILE A 98 -12.76 -7.89 5.16
N GLY A 99 -13.97 -7.60 5.63
CA GLY A 99 -14.26 -7.41 7.06
C GLY A 99 -13.72 -6.11 7.68
N MET A 100 -13.12 -5.21 6.90
CA MET A 100 -12.60 -3.93 7.40
C MET A 100 -13.73 -3.00 7.87
N SER A 101 -13.63 -2.53 9.11
CA SER A 101 -14.65 -1.65 9.71
C SER A 101 -14.81 -0.32 8.95
N LYS A 102 -16.04 0.23 8.95
CA LYS A 102 -16.34 1.53 8.31
C LYS A 102 -15.42 2.65 8.83
N ASN A 103 -15.11 2.66 10.12
CA ASN A 103 -14.24 3.66 10.74
C ASN A 103 -12.80 3.57 10.22
N LYS A 104 -12.24 2.35 10.13
CA LYS A 104 -10.88 2.13 9.61
C LYS A 104 -10.80 2.49 8.13
N ARG A 105 -11.82 2.13 7.33
CA ARG A 105 -11.94 2.55 5.92
C ARG A 105 -11.95 4.07 5.78
N GLY A 106 -12.80 4.76 6.55
CA GLY A 106 -12.88 6.21 6.54
C GLY A 106 -11.54 6.87 6.90
N LEU A 107 -10.81 6.30 7.87
CA LEU A 107 -9.48 6.78 8.25
C LEU A 107 -8.45 6.61 7.12
N LEU A 108 -8.44 5.46 6.44
CA LEU A 108 -7.54 5.22 5.30
C LEU A 108 -7.81 6.18 4.14
N LEU A 109 -9.08 6.36 3.76
CA LEU A 109 -9.47 7.30 2.71
C LEU A 109 -9.12 8.74 3.08
N LYS A 110 -9.38 9.16 4.32
CA LYS A 110 -8.99 10.49 4.82
C LYS A 110 -7.47 10.69 4.72
N ARG A 111 -6.67 9.72 5.16
CA ARG A 111 -5.20 9.77 5.09
C ARG A 111 -4.69 9.83 3.66
N SER A 112 -5.26 9.04 2.76
CA SER A 112 -4.93 9.06 1.33
C SER A 112 -5.16 10.45 0.72
N ARG A 113 -6.32 11.07 1.01
CA ARG A 113 -6.63 12.42 0.53
C ARG A 113 -5.73 13.50 1.11
N MET A 114 -5.38 13.42 2.40
CA MET A 114 -4.46 14.37 3.06
C MET A 114 -3.07 14.41 2.41
N VAL A 115 -2.66 13.34 1.73
CA VAL A 115 -1.36 13.26 1.05
C VAL A 115 -1.47 13.47 -0.45
N GLY A 116 -2.62 13.96 -0.94
CA GLY A 116 -2.86 14.24 -2.35
C GLY A 116 -3.08 13.01 -3.23
N SER A 117 -3.25 11.82 -2.64
CA SER A 117 -3.61 10.63 -3.40
C SER A 117 -5.10 10.66 -3.76
N LYS A 118 -5.44 10.08 -4.90
CA LYS A 118 -6.78 10.07 -5.47
C LYS A 118 -7.33 8.64 -5.45
N PRO A 119 -7.75 8.11 -4.28
CA PRO A 119 -8.35 6.79 -4.24
C PRO A 119 -9.60 6.81 -5.10
N LYS A 120 -9.66 5.95 -6.12
CA LYS A 120 -10.89 5.71 -6.87
C LYS A 120 -11.81 4.89 -5.96
N GLU A 121 -12.95 5.47 -5.62
CA GLU A 121 -14.03 4.76 -4.92
C GLU A 121 -14.76 3.82 -5.87
#